data_AF-M9LCG4-F1
#
_entry.id   AF-M9LCG4-F1
#
_cell.length_a   1.000
_cell.length_b   1.000
_cell.length_c   1.000
_cell.angle_alpha   90.00
_cell.angle_beta   90.00
_cell.angle_gamma   90.00
#
_symmetry.space_group_name_H-M   'P 1'
#
loop_
_entity.id
_entity.type
_entity.pdbx_description
1 polymer ?
#
loop_
_entity_poly.entity_id
_entity_poly.type
_entity_poly.pdbx_seq_one_letter_code
_entity_poly.pdbx_strand_id
1 'polypeptide(L)'
;MKTTPNYGLKLPGENDFYSVGDFNDNFNAVDAALTAAKEHANKKVANIKVPVKSVNGKTGDVRLTAADVGAETPTGAQEKADDALVGAKRYTDINLRTVMMEVTSTIRNFDILTTPGYYHIGDINEYKNGPTNSELGWSWSILKVFSTTRGYVAQELTEIVHGRQIKRVRTEKKWSPWLLIPDERDYNELKTSAKEYVDKKQWQRHKVTADDGSATVVTDLNADLSTGWYMAGPGTVGTPHEGWWFYVEVIRRDEKYCVQNAYNLDNRNHYCQRQKWGGNWLPWSQDLFQAEANAKKHADQKASQAEANAKAHVDGMPWQRHKVTADDGAAIDISGRDLNTIVKTGFYKGAKLGNAPSPLLLRDGWGYVEVIAHNPEWVLQKVYGLYANQFYMRRLT
;
A
#
# COMPACT_ATOMS: atom_id res chain seq x y z
N MET A 1 -24.16 -69.50 112.94
CA MET A 1 -24.56 -69.68 111.53
C MET A 1 -25.39 -68.52 111.01
N LYS A 2 -24.99 -67.88 109.90
CA LYS A 2 -25.73 -66.79 109.22
C LYS A 2 -26.56 -67.35 108.07
N THR A 3 -27.46 -66.58 107.46
CA THR A 3 -28.22 -66.98 106.25
C THR A 3 -28.09 -65.96 105.12
N THR A 4 -28.25 -66.39 103.86
CA THR A 4 -28.25 -65.48 102.70
C THR A 4 -29.57 -64.74 102.55
N PRO A 5 -29.60 -63.51 101.99
CA PRO A 5 -30.82 -62.69 101.96
C PRO A 5 -31.92 -63.20 101.02
N ASN A 6 -31.55 -63.77 99.87
CA ASN A 6 -32.52 -64.07 98.80
C ASN A 6 -33.19 -65.43 98.95
N TYR A 7 -32.43 -66.43 99.39
CA TYR A 7 -32.88 -67.82 99.45
C TYR A 7 -32.69 -68.44 100.84
N GLY A 8 -32.32 -67.64 101.84
CA GLY A 8 -32.20 -68.10 103.23
C GLY A 8 -31.11 -69.14 103.46
N LEU A 9 -30.15 -69.30 102.53
CA LEU A 9 -29.17 -70.38 102.58
C LEU A 9 -28.26 -70.22 103.79
N LYS A 10 -28.13 -71.28 104.59
CA LYS A 10 -27.27 -71.32 105.76
C LYS A 10 -25.80 -71.20 105.37
N LEU A 11 -25.11 -70.20 105.91
CA LEU A 11 -23.70 -69.94 105.67
C LEU A 11 -22.92 -70.14 106.99
N PRO A 12 -22.13 -71.20 107.12
CA PRO A 12 -21.32 -71.42 108.33
C PRO A 12 -20.18 -70.40 108.42
N GLY A 13 -19.93 -69.87 109.62
CA GLY A 13 -18.70 -69.13 109.93
C GLY A 13 -17.54 -70.07 110.27
N GLU A 14 -16.32 -69.52 110.45
CA GLU A 14 -15.10 -70.31 110.70
C GLU A 14 -15.21 -71.34 111.84
N ASN A 15 -16.03 -71.06 112.86
CA ASN A 15 -16.17 -71.90 114.05
C ASN A 15 -17.55 -72.58 114.16
N ASP A 16 -18.38 -72.55 113.12
CA ASP A 16 -19.69 -73.20 113.11
C ASP A 16 -19.60 -74.66 112.61
N PHE A 17 -20.33 -75.58 113.23
CA PHE A 17 -20.51 -76.93 112.68
C PHE A 17 -21.59 -76.91 111.60
N TYR A 18 -21.19 -77.20 110.36
CA TYR A 18 -22.09 -77.30 109.21
C TYR A 18 -22.45 -78.75 108.95
N SER A 19 -23.70 -79.11 109.21
CA SER A 19 -24.15 -80.49 109.06
C SER A 19 -24.46 -80.82 107.61
N VAL A 20 -24.44 -82.12 107.28
CA VAL A 20 -24.94 -82.61 105.98
C VAL A 20 -26.41 -82.22 105.77
N GLY A 21 -27.20 -82.11 106.85
CA GLY A 21 -28.58 -81.60 106.80
C GLY A 21 -28.65 -80.17 106.27
N ASP A 22 -27.81 -79.28 106.81
CA ASP A 22 -27.75 -77.89 106.36
C ASP A 22 -27.31 -77.76 104.90
N PHE A 23 -26.38 -78.62 104.45
CA PHE A 23 -26.00 -78.71 103.05
C PHE A 23 -27.15 -79.13 102.15
N ASN A 24 -27.86 -80.19 102.51
CA ASN A 24 -28.98 -80.69 101.73
C ASN A 24 -30.13 -79.67 101.68
N ASP A 25 -30.44 -79.01 102.80
CA ASP A 25 -31.45 -77.95 102.84
C ASP A 25 -31.11 -76.80 101.88
N ASN A 26 -29.85 -76.34 101.91
CA ASN A 26 -29.38 -75.31 100.99
C ASN A 26 -29.44 -75.76 99.54
N PHE A 27 -29.01 -76.99 99.25
CA PHE A 27 -29.02 -77.53 97.90
C PHE A 27 -30.45 -77.66 97.35
N ASN A 28 -31.39 -78.14 98.17
CA ASN A 28 -32.81 -78.22 97.84
C ASN A 28 -33.40 -76.83 97.56
N ALA A 29 -33.04 -75.82 98.35
CA ALA A 29 -33.49 -74.45 98.15
C ALA A 29 -32.97 -73.86 96.82
N VAL A 30 -31.72 -74.16 96.44
CA VAL A 30 -31.14 -73.75 95.15
C VAL A 30 -31.82 -74.48 93.98
N ASP A 31 -32.06 -75.78 94.10
CA ASP A 31 -32.72 -76.58 93.05
C ASP A 31 -34.17 -76.12 92.80
N ALA A 32 -34.91 -75.82 93.88
CA ALA A 32 -36.25 -75.25 93.79
C ALA A 32 -36.25 -73.88 93.09
N ALA A 33 -35.31 -73.00 93.45
CA ALA A 33 -35.19 -71.68 92.81
C ALA A 33 -34.83 -71.78 91.33
N LEU A 34 -33.94 -72.71 90.95
CA LEU A 34 -33.55 -72.95 89.56
C LEU A 34 -34.72 -73.50 88.74
N THR A 35 -35.50 -74.41 89.32
CA THR A 35 -36.72 -74.95 88.70
C THR A 35 -37.75 -73.85 88.44
N ALA A 36 -38.00 -72.99 89.43
CA ALA A 36 -38.91 -71.85 89.28
C ALA A 36 -38.47 -70.85 88.20
N ALA A 37 -37.17 -70.56 88.11
CA ALA A 37 -36.61 -69.69 87.07
C ALA A 37 -36.76 -70.30 85.67
N LYS A 38 -36.52 -71.61 85.53
CA LYS A 38 -36.72 -72.34 84.28
C LYS A 38 -38.17 -72.34 83.83
N GLU A 39 -39.11 -72.56 84.75
CA GLU A 39 -40.55 -72.48 84.43
C GLU A 39 -40.97 -71.07 84.01
N HIS A 40 -40.46 -70.04 84.68
CA HIS A 40 -40.75 -68.65 84.31
C HIS A 40 -40.22 -68.31 82.91
N ALA A 41 -38.98 -68.71 82.59
CA ALA A 41 -38.39 -68.53 81.27
C ALA A 41 -39.18 -69.29 80.20
N ASN A 42 -39.54 -70.55 80.44
CA ASN A 42 -40.34 -71.35 79.50
C ASN A 42 -41.72 -70.74 79.25
N LYS A 43 -42.40 -70.21 80.27
CA LYS A 43 -43.68 -69.49 80.11
C LYS A 43 -43.53 -68.21 79.29
N LYS A 44 -42.43 -67.47 79.47
CA LYS A 44 -42.14 -66.26 78.68
C LYS A 44 -41.87 -66.60 77.21
N VAL A 45 -41.04 -67.63 76.96
CA VAL A 45 -40.68 -68.06 75.60
C VAL A 45 -41.87 -68.68 74.85
N ALA A 46 -42.69 -69.50 75.52
CA ALA A 46 -43.90 -70.08 74.92
C ALA A 46 -44.92 -69.04 74.45
N ASN A 47 -44.88 -67.83 75.02
CA ASN A 47 -45.77 -66.72 74.67
C ASN A 47 -45.18 -65.76 73.62
N ILE A 48 -43.96 -65.99 73.11
CA ILE A 48 -43.42 -65.22 71.98
C ILE A 48 -44.01 -65.80 70.69
N LYS A 49 -45.08 -65.16 70.20
CA LYS A 49 -45.54 -65.31 68.82
C LYS A 49 -45.16 -64.06 68.04
N VAL A 50 -44.27 -64.18 67.05
CA VAL A 50 -43.93 -63.09 66.11
C VAL A 50 -44.49 -63.42 64.72
N PRO A 51 -45.81 -63.37 64.49
CA PRO A 51 -46.35 -63.61 63.16
C PRO A 51 -46.01 -62.44 62.23
N VAL A 52 -45.63 -62.75 60.99
CA VAL A 52 -45.59 -61.76 59.91
C VAL A 52 -47.02 -61.25 59.72
N LYS A 53 -47.27 -59.97 60.01
CA LYS A 53 -48.63 -59.42 60.06
C LYS A 53 -49.36 -59.51 58.72
N SER A 54 -48.66 -59.24 57.62
CA SER A 54 -49.16 -59.37 56.25
C SER A 54 -48.02 -59.35 55.23
N VAL A 55 -48.19 -60.02 54.09
CA VAL A 55 -47.36 -59.82 52.87
C VAL A 55 -48.28 -59.38 51.73
N ASN A 56 -48.03 -58.21 51.14
CA ASN A 56 -48.89 -57.62 50.10
C ASN A 56 -50.39 -57.59 50.47
N GLY A 57 -50.71 -57.24 51.72
CA GLY A 57 -52.08 -57.20 52.24
C GLY A 57 -52.71 -58.56 52.59
N LYS A 58 -52.03 -59.69 52.34
CA LYS A 58 -52.50 -61.04 52.71
C LYS A 58 -52.01 -61.43 54.11
N THR A 59 -52.89 -62.00 54.92
CA THR A 59 -52.63 -62.47 56.29
C THR A 59 -52.93 -63.96 56.41
N GLY A 60 -52.24 -64.70 57.30
CA GLY A 60 -52.47 -66.14 57.51
C GLY A 60 -51.57 -67.03 56.63
N ASP A 61 -52.08 -68.17 56.15
CA ASP A 61 -51.37 -69.03 55.18
C ASP A 61 -51.27 -68.30 53.83
N VAL A 62 -50.14 -67.62 53.61
CA VAL A 62 -49.95 -66.76 52.45
C VAL A 62 -49.55 -67.59 51.22
N ARG A 63 -50.48 -67.77 50.29
CA ARG A 63 -50.19 -68.23 48.92
C ARG A 63 -49.92 -67.02 48.01
N LEU A 64 -48.67 -66.86 47.59
CA LEU A 64 -48.24 -65.79 46.70
C LEU A 64 -48.42 -66.21 45.23
N THR A 65 -48.85 -65.26 44.42
CA THR A 65 -48.86 -65.30 42.95
C THR A 65 -47.72 -64.44 42.41
N ALA A 66 -47.39 -64.61 41.13
CA ALA A 66 -46.39 -63.79 40.46
C ALA A 66 -46.66 -62.27 40.60
N ALA A 67 -47.93 -61.86 40.57
CA ALA A 67 -48.33 -60.47 40.77
C ALA A 67 -48.02 -59.94 42.18
N ASP A 68 -48.10 -60.80 43.21
CA ASP A 68 -47.87 -60.38 44.60
C ASP A 68 -46.42 -59.98 44.90
N VAL A 69 -45.49 -60.39 44.03
CA VAL A 69 -44.05 -60.10 44.16
C VAL A 69 -43.52 -59.19 43.05
N GLY A 70 -44.41 -58.66 42.20
CA GLY A 70 -44.03 -57.86 41.04
C GLY A 70 -43.18 -58.64 40.03
N ALA A 71 -43.41 -59.95 39.89
CA ALA A 71 -42.70 -60.74 38.90
C ALA A 71 -43.09 -60.30 37.48
N GLU A 72 -42.09 -60.21 36.61
CA GLU A 72 -42.26 -59.82 35.20
C GLU A 72 -43.30 -60.68 34.50
N THR A 73 -44.12 -60.06 33.66
CA THR A 73 -45.12 -60.77 32.88
C THR A 73 -44.55 -61.14 31.50
N PRO A 74 -45.04 -62.20 30.85
CA PRO A 74 -44.66 -62.50 29.47
C PRO A 74 -44.86 -61.31 28.52
N THR A 75 -45.91 -60.51 28.74
CA THR A 75 -46.18 -59.29 27.97
C THR A 75 -45.13 -58.22 28.21
N GLY A 76 -44.80 -57.91 29.47
CA GLY A 76 -43.78 -56.89 29.79
C GLY A 76 -42.37 -57.30 29.33
N ALA A 77 -42.06 -58.61 29.35
CA ALA A 77 -40.84 -59.13 28.75
C ALA A 77 -40.82 -58.94 27.23
N GLN A 78 -41.96 -59.15 26.54
CA GLN A 78 -42.08 -58.96 25.11
C GLN A 78 -41.94 -57.48 24.71
N GLU A 79 -42.57 -56.56 25.45
CA GLU A 79 -42.44 -55.11 25.22
C GLU A 79 -40.98 -54.66 25.30
N LYS A 80 -40.23 -55.14 26.31
CA LYS A 80 -38.79 -54.86 26.45
C LYS A 80 -37.97 -55.43 25.29
N ALA A 81 -38.33 -56.61 24.79
CA ALA A 81 -37.67 -57.22 23.64
C ALA A 81 -37.94 -56.44 22.35
N ASP A 82 -39.17 -55.96 22.16
CA ASP A 82 -39.56 -55.16 21.00
C ASP A 82 -38.86 -53.79 21.01
N ASP A 83 -38.76 -53.14 22.17
CA ASP A 83 -38.01 -51.88 22.34
C ASP A 83 -36.52 -52.07 22.00
N ALA A 84 -35.91 -53.16 22.47
CA ALA A 84 -34.53 -53.49 22.15
C ALA A 84 -34.35 -53.75 20.64
N LEU A 85 -35.29 -54.44 20.00
CA LEU A 85 -35.27 -54.68 18.56
C LEU A 85 -35.39 -53.38 17.75
N VAL A 86 -36.26 -52.46 18.16
CA VAL A 86 -36.39 -51.14 17.55
C VAL A 86 -35.10 -50.33 17.71
N GLY A 87 -34.50 -50.35 18.91
CA GLY A 87 -33.21 -49.71 19.17
C GLY A 87 -32.09 -50.27 18.28
N ALA A 88 -32.00 -51.60 18.15
CA ALA A 88 -31.03 -52.26 17.29
C ALA A 88 -31.22 -51.89 15.81
N LYS A 89 -32.47 -51.94 15.29
CA LYS A 89 -32.78 -51.51 13.91
C LYS A 89 -32.34 -50.08 13.65
N ARG A 90 -32.63 -49.15 14.57
CA ARG A 90 -32.23 -47.75 14.45
C ARG A 90 -30.72 -47.56 14.41
N TYR A 91 -29.98 -48.29 15.26
CA TYR A 91 -28.52 -48.28 15.26
C TYR A 91 -27.96 -48.82 13.94
N THR A 92 -28.50 -49.92 13.44
CA THR A 92 -28.10 -50.52 12.17
C THR A 92 -28.38 -49.60 10.98
N ASP A 93 -29.55 -48.95 10.92
CA ASP A 93 -29.92 -48.00 9.85
C ASP A 93 -29.04 -46.74 9.83
N ILE A 94 -28.61 -46.26 11.01
CA ILE A 94 -27.71 -45.11 11.12
C ILE A 94 -26.31 -45.49 10.62
N ASN A 95 -25.81 -46.67 11.00
CA ASN A 95 -24.45 -47.08 10.68
C ASN A 95 -24.30 -47.64 9.25
N LEU A 96 -25.33 -48.27 8.68
CA LEU A 96 -25.32 -48.74 7.28
C LEU A 96 -25.32 -47.61 6.26
N ARG A 97 -25.78 -46.40 6.61
CA ARG A 97 -25.68 -45.22 5.74
C ARG A 97 -24.25 -44.75 5.46
N THR A 98 -23.25 -45.36 6.10
CA THR A 98 -21.82 -45.05 5.87
C THR A 98 -21.16 -46.03 4.89
N VAL A 99 -21.87 -47.05 4.40
CA VAL A 99 -21.37 -47.96 3.36
C VAL A 99 -21.40 -47.24 2.00
N MET A 100 -20.29 -47.29 1.24
CA MET A 100 -20.23 -46.78 -0.13
C MET A 100 -21.39 -47.37 -0.93
N MET A 101 -22.30 -46.51 -1.40
CA MET A 101 -23.42 -46.94 -2.24
C MET A 101 -22.90 -47.14 -3.66
N GLU A 102 -23.02 -48.36 -4.17
CA GLU A 102 -22.77 -48.62 -5.58
C GLU A 102 -23.88 -47.96 -6.42
N VAL A 103 -23.49 -47.07 -7.33
CA VAL A 103 -24.44 -46.52 -8.30
C VAL A 103 -24.74 -47.61 -9.32
N THR A 104 -25.92 -48.21 -9.23
CA THR A 104 -26.35 -49.20 -10.22
C THR A 104 -26.48 -48.55 -11.60
N SER A 105 -26.29 -49.34 -12.67
CA SER A 105 -26.25 -48.87 -14.07
C SER A 105 -27.49 -48.10 -14.53
N THR A 106 -28.61 -48.17 -13.81
CA THR A 106 -29.85 -47.43 -14.07
C THR A 106 -29.87 -46.00 -13.53
N ILE A 107 -28.90 -45.59 -12.69
CA ILE A 107 -28.87 -44.28 -12.01
C ILE A 107 -27.66 -43.44 -12.50
N ARG A 108 -27.57 -43.22 -13.81
CA ARG A 108 -26.50 -42.39 -14.44
C ARG A 108 -26.91 -40.92 -14.61
N ASN A 109 -27.32 -40.28 -13.52
CA ASN A 109 -27.67 -38.85 -13.50
C ASN A 109 -27.36 -38.26 -12.12
N PHE A 110 -26.52 -37.24 -12.05
CA PHE A 110 -26.17 -36.64 -10.76
C PHE A 110 -27.37 -35.96 -10.08
N ASP A 111 -28.38 -35.50 -10.83
CA ASP A 111 -29.50 -34.75 -10.24
C ASP A 111 -30.40 -35.58 -9.34
N ILE A 112 -30.40 -36.89 -9.52
CA ILE A 112 -31.20 -37.84 -8.72
C ILE A 112 -30.41 -38.43 -7.54
N LEU A 113 -29.08 -38.26 -7.51
CA LEU A 113 -28.21 -38.69 -6.40
C LEU A 113 -28.32 -37.72 -5.22
N THR A 114 -29.44 -37.82 -4.49
CA THR A 114 -29.80 -36.87 -3.42
C THR A 114 -29.76 -37.45 -2.02
N THR A 115 -29.65 -38.78 -1.90
CA THR A 115 -29.50 -39.45 -0.61
C THR A 115 -28.10 -39.18 -0.04
N PRO A 116 -27.97 -38.78 1.23
CA PRO A 116 -26.66 -38.58 1.83
C PRO A 116 -25.83 -39.86 1.84
N GLY A 117 -24.56 -39.75 1.45
CA GLY A 117 -23.65 -40.88 1.38
C GLY A 117 -22.46 -40.65 0.47
N TYR A 118 -21.65 -41.69 0.32
CA TYR A 118 -20.54 -41.75 -0.64
C TYR A 118 -20.91 -42.67 -1.78
N TYR A 119 -20.68 -42.21 -3.00
CA TYR A 119 -20.96 -42.93 -4.23
C TYR A 119 -19.68 -43.06 -5.04
N HIS A 120 -19.44 -44.27 -5.53
CA HIS A 120 -18.41 -44.49 -6.54
C HIS A 120 -18.96 -44.04 -7.90
N ILE A 121 -18.28 -43.09 -8.52
CA ILE A 121 -18.61 -42.61 -9.87
C ILE A 121 -17.54 -43.18 -10.80
N GLY A 122 -18.00 -44.05 -11.71
CA GLY A 122 -17.21 -44.59 -12.83
C GLY A 122 -16.86 -43.48 -13.82
N ASP A 123 -16.94 -43.72 -15.13
CA ASP A 123 -16.65 -42.64 -16.07
C ASP A 123 -17.73 -41.54 -16.00
N ILE A 124 -17.31 -40.33 -15.61
CA ILE A 124 -18.22 -39.20 -15.39
C ILE A 124 -19.03 -38.79 -16.62
N ASN A 125 -18.52 -39.02 -17.84
CA ASN A 125 -19.25 -38.70 -19.07
C ASN A 125 -20.44 -39.63 -19.27
N GLU A 126 -20.49 -40.76 -18.57
CA GLU A 126 -21.65 -41.64 -18.56
C GLU A 126 -22.82 -41.06 -17.76
N TYR A 127 -22.58 -40.04 -16.93
CA TYR A 127 -23.56 -39.46 -16.02
C TYR A 127 -24.13 -38.15 -16.55
N LYS A 128 -25.45 -38.06 -16.68
CA LYS A 128 -26.13 -36.81 -17.02
C LYS A 128 -25.96 -35.77 -15.91
N ASN A 129 -25.90 -34.50 -16.30
CA ASN A 129 -25.77 -33.34 -15.40
C ASN A 129 -24.52 -33.37 -14.49
N GLY A 130 -23.53 -34.19 -14.84
CA GLY A 130 -22.20 -34.13 -14.25
C GLY A 130 -21.36 -33.00 -14.85
N PRO A 131 -20.22 -32.69 -14.24
CA PRO A 131 -19.17 -31.93 -14.91
C PRO A 131 -18.61 -32.72 -16.10
N THR A 132 -17.83 -32.05 -16.92
CA THR A 132 -17.11 -32.62 -18.06
C THR A 132 -15.69 -33.03 -17.68
N ASN A 133 -15.09 -33.96 -18.43
CA ASN A 133 -13.67 -34.32 -18.25
C ASN A 133 -12.72 -33.12 -18.36
N SER A 134 -13.07 -32.07 -19.11
CA SER A 134 -12.27 -30.84 -19.17
C SER A 134 -12.22 -30.09 -17.83
N GLU A 135 -13.21 -30.27 -16.96
CA GLU A 135 -13.29 -29.57 -15.66
C GLU A 135 -12.53 -30.34 -14.55
N LEU A 136 -12.45 -31.67 -14.63
CA LEU A 136 -11.79 -32.51 -13.61
C LEU A 136 -10.52 -33.24 -14.08
N GLY A 137 -10.22 -33.21 -15.38
CA GLY A 137 -9.09 -33.89 -15.99
C GLY A 137 -9.33 -35.36 -16.32
N TRP A 138 -10.12 -36.10 -15.53
CA TRP A 138 -10.32 -37.56 -15.68
C TRP A 138 -11.67 -38.08 -15.17
N SER A 139 -11.99 -39.30 -15.57
CA SER A 139 -13.33 -39.87 -15.47
C SER A 139 -13.72 -40.42 -14.10
N TRP A 140 -12.79 -40.96 -13.28
CA TRP A 140 -13.13 -41.69 -12.04
C TRP A 140 -13.14 -40.78 -10.81
N SER A 141 -14.25 -40.82 -10.07
CA SER A 141 -14.49 -39.89 -8.96
C SER A 141 -15.26 -40.52 -7.81
N ILE A 142 -15.15 -39.91 -6.63
CA ILE A 142 -16.00 -40.20 -5.48
C ILE A 142 -16.96 -39.02 -5.31
N LEU A 143 -18.26 -39.30 -5.38
CA LEU A 143 -19.29 -38.30 -5.07
C LEU A 143 -19.69 -38.45 -3.61
N LYS A 144 -19.58 -37.34 -2.88
CA LYS A 144 -20.12 -37.18 -1.54
C LYS A 144 -21.38 -36.33 -1.61
N VAL A 145 -22.48 -36.89 -1.13
CA VAL A 145 -23.77 -36.20 -1.09
C VAL A 145 -24.11 -35.86 0.35
N PHE A 146 -24.49 -34.62 0.59
CA PHE A 146 -24.97 -34.11 1.86
C PHE A 146 -26.40 -33.63 1.70
N SER A 147 -27.22 -33.80 2.74
CA SER A 147 -28.54 -33.16 2.80
C SER A 147 -28.72 -32.42 4.12
N THR A 148 -29.41 -31.29 4.08
CA THR A 148 -29.81 -30.56 5.29
C THR A 148 -31.24 -30.92 5.71
N THR A 149 -31.60 -30.65 6.96
CA THR A 149 -32.98 -30.81 7.46
C THR A 149 -34.00 -29.92 6.73
N ARG A 150 -33.53 -28.89 6.01
CA ARG A 150 -34.36 -27.99 5.18
C ARG A 150 -34.52 -28.47 3.73
N GLY A 151 -34.03 -29.66 3.39
CA GLY A 151 -34.18 -30.25 2.05
C GLY A 151 -33.16 -29.77 1.01
N TYR A 152 -32.16 -28.96 1.40
CA TYR A 152 -31.02 -28.65 0.52
C TYR A 152 -30.10 -29.85 0.38
N VAL A 153 -29.60 -30.07 -0.84
CA VAL A 153 -28.66 -31.14 -1.16
C VAL A 153 -27.37 -30.50 -1.66
N ALA A 154 -26.22 -30.92 -1.15
CA ALA A 154 -24.92 -30.56 -1.69
C ALA A 154 -24.24 -31.80 -2.24
N GLN A 155 -23.53 -31.62 -3.35
CA GLN A 155 -22.74 -32.65 -4.01
C GLN A 155 -21.32 -32.15 -4.10
N GLU A 156 -20.39 -32.92 -3.56
CA GLU A 156 -18.96 -32.70 -3.66
C GLU A 156 -18.36 -33.90 -4.38
N LEU A 157 -17.75 -33.65 -5.52
CA LEU A 157 -17.17 -34.69 -6.34
C LEU A 157 -15.65 -34.54 -6.30
N THR A 158 -14.96 -35.60 -5.89
CA THR A 158 -13.51 -35.65 -5.81
C THR A 158 -12.99 -36.63 -6.85
N GLU A 159 -12.23 -36.14 -7.81
CA GLU A 159 -11.54 -36.96 -8.79
C GLU A 159 -10.38 -37.71 -8.12
N ILE A 160 -10.20 -38.99 -8.49
CA ILE A 160 -9.35 -39.91 -7.72
C ILE A 160 -7.85 -39.74 -8.04
N VAL A 161 -7.49 -39.42 -9.29
CA VAL A 161 -6.09 -39.46 -9.73
C VAL A 161 -5.32 -38.21 -9.30
N HIS A 162 -5.93 -37.05 -9.44
CA HIS A 162 -5.35 -35.74 -9.16
C HIS A 162 -5.92 -35.12 -7.88
N GLY A 163 -7.01 -35.64 -7.33
CA GLY A 163 -7.64 -35.09 -6.13
C GLY A 163 -8.44 -33.81 -6.39
N ARG A 164 -8.77 -33.50 -7.65
CA ARG A 164 -9.52 -32.27 -7.97
C ARG A 164 -10.93 -32.37 -7.41
N GLN A 165 -11.37 -31.31 -6.76
CA GLN A 165 -12.69 -31.25 -6.15
C GLN A 165 -13.57 -30.21 -6.82
N ILE A 166 -14.80 -30.59 -7.11
CA ILE A 166 -15.85 -29.66 -7.53
C ILE A 166 -17.06 -29.84 -6.62
N LYS A 167 -17.88 -28.79 -6.52
CA LYS A 167 -19.11 -28.84 -5.75
C LYS A 167 -20.28 -28.19 -6.47
N ARG A 168 -21.48 -28.65 -6.16
CA ARG A 168 -22.72 -27.95 -6.49
C ARG A 168 -23.75 -28.13 -5.39
N VAL A 169 -24.75 -27.26 -5.38
CA VAL A 169 -25.82 -27.27 -4.38
C VAL A 169 -27.17 -27.21 -5.08
N ARG A 170 -28.12 -28.02 -4.62
CA ARG A 170 -29.54 -27.94 -4.97
C ARG A 170 -30.27 -27.14 -3.92
N THR A 171 -30.86 -26.02 -4.35
CA THR A 171 -31.93 -25.38 -3.59
C THR A 171 -33.26 -26.08 -3.88
N GLU A 172 -34.37 -25.68 -3.26
CA GLU A 172 -35.68 -26.33 -3.43
C GLU A 172 -36.13 -26.48 -4.91
N LYS A 173 -35.60 -25.69 -5.83
CA LYS A 173 -36.10 -25.59 -7.21
C LYS A 173 -35.06 -25.88 -8.31
N LYS A 174 -33.76 -25.84 -8.03
CA LYS A 174 -32.71 -25.98 -9.07
C LYS A 174 -31.33 -26.32 -8.50
N TRP A 175 -30.55 -27.08 -9.27
CA TRP A 175 -29.11 -27.27 -9.06
C TRP A 175 -28.32 -26.02 -9.49
N SER A 176 -27.33 -25.64 -8.69
CA SER A 176 -26.30 -24.69 -9.11
C SER A 176 -25.39 -25.33 -10.18
N PRO A 177 -24.65 -24.53 -10.96
CA PRO A 177 -23.51 -25.02 -11.70
C PRO A 177 -22.52 -25.74 -10.78
N TRP A 178 -21.73 -26.65 -11.35
CA TRP A 178 -20.56 -27.20 -10.71
C TRP A 178 -19.49 -26.10 -10.60
N LEU A 179 -18.90 -25.97 -9.42
CA LEU A 179 -17.86 -24.99 -9.10
C LEU A 179 -16.62 -25.73 -8.64
N LEU A 180 -15.48 -25.42 -9.27
CA LEU A 180 -14.17 -25.90 -8.82
C LEU A 180 -13.90 -25.39 -7.41
N ILE A 181 -13.40 -26.27 -6.56
CA ILE A 181 -12.80 -25.93 -5.28
C ILE A 181 -11.30 -25.79 -5.56
N PRO A 182 -10.75 -24.55 -5.58
CA PRO A 182 -9.35 -24.36 -5.92
C PRO A 182 -8.45 -25.08 -4.94
N ASP A 183 -7.44 -25.75 -5.47
CA ASP A 183 -6.39 -26.38 -4.67
C ASP A 183 -5.07 -25.59 -4.73
N GLU A 184 -4.02 -26.15 -4.13
CA GLU A 184 -2.70 -25.53 -4.10
C GLU A 184 -2.08 -25.37 -5.51
N ARG A 185 -2.41 -26.24 -6.46
CA ARG A 185 -1.93 -26.15 -7.84
C ARG A 185 -2.57 -24.98 -8.55
N ASP A 186 -3.89 -24.83 -8.43
CA ASP A 186 -4.62 -23.69 -9.00
C ASP A 186 -4.07 -22.36 -8.44
N TYR A 187 -3.79 -22.33 -7.14
CA TYR A 187 -3.15 -21.17 -6.50
C TYR A 187 -1.74 -20.90 -7.04
N ASN A 188 -0.92 -21.94 -7.20
CA ASN A 188 0.45 -21.81 -7.71
C ASN A 188 0.48 -21.39 -9.20
N GLU A 189 -0.46 -21.87 -10.02
CA GLU A 189 -0.63 -21.43 -11.41
C GLU A 189 -1.05 -19.96 -11.50
N LEU A 190 -2.00 -19.53 -10.66
CA LEU A 190 -2.39 -18.13 -10.56
C LEU A 190 -1.22 -17.24 -10.11
N LYS A 191 -0.45 -17.68 -9.11
CA LYS A 191 0.74 -16.97 -8.64
C LYS A 191 1.80 -16.84 -9.74
N THR A 192 2.02 -17.92 -10.49
CA THR A 192 2.99 -17.95 -11.60
C THR A 192 2.56 -17.02 -12.73
N SER A 193 1.29 -17.11 -13.16
CA SER A 193 0.75 -16.24 -14.22
C SER A 193 0.73 -14.76 -13.82
N ALA A 194 0.41 -14.43 -12.56
CA ALA A 194 0.48 -13.07 -12.05
C ALA A 194 1.92 -12.53 -12.06
N LYS A 195 2.90 -13.35 -11.63
CA LYS A 195 4.32 -13.00 -11.70
C LYS A 195 4.77 -12.75 -13.14
N GLU A 196 4.43 -13.64 -14.06
CA GLU A 196 4.75 -13.47 -15.48
C GLU A 196 4.12 -12.20 -16.07
N TYR A 197 2.88 -11.88 -15.70
CA TYR A 197 2.21 -10.67 -16.14
C TYR A 197 2.97 -9.42 -15.68
N VAL A 198 3.36 -9.34 -14.41
CA VAL A 198 4.12 -8.22 -13.86
C VAL A 198 5.51 -8.14 -14.50
N ASP A 199 6.21 -9.26 -14.66
CA ASP A 199 7.56 -9.30 -15.21
C ASP A 199 7.60 -8.93 -16.71
N LYS A 200 6.54 -9.21 -17.46
CA LYS A 200 6.42 -8.85 -18.90
C LYS A 200 6.16 -7.36 -19.12
N LYS A 201 5.71 -6.61 -18.11
CA LYS A 201 5.43 -5.18 -18.26
C LYS A 201 6.73 -4.36 -18.19
N GLN A 202 6.81 -3.32 -19.03
CA GLN A 202 7.87 -2.32 -19.00
C GLN A 202 7.49 -1.22 -17.98
N TRP A 203 7.69 -1.51 -16.70
CA TRP A 203 7.55 -0.51 -15.62
C TRP A 203 8.93 -0.11 -15.11
N GLN A 204 8.99 1.04 -14.45
CA GLN A 204 10.21 1.55 -13.82
C GLN A 204 10.68 0.56 -12.74
N ARG A 205 11.74 -0.21 -13.02
CA ARG A 205 12.28 -1.24 -12.12
C ARG A 205 13.24 -0.70 -11.06
N HIS A 206 13.77 0.50 -11.26
CA HIS A 206 14.67 1.16 -10.34
C HIS A 206 13.96 2.28 -9.61
N LYS A 207 14.09 2.32 -8.29
CA LYS A 207 13.54 3.40 -7.48
C LYS A 207 14.28 4.70 -7.79
N VAL A 208 13.58 5.69 -8.35
CA VAL A 208 14.13 7.00 -8.73
C VAL A 208 13.76 8.13 -7.76
N THR A 209 12.82 7.87 -6.85
CA THR A 209 12.30 8.78 -5.81
C THR A 209 11.98 7.98 -4.55
N ALA A 210 11.70 8.64 -3.43
CA ALA A 210 11.03 8.01 -2.28
C ALA A 210 9.59 7.57 -2.63
N ASP A 211 8.99 6.75 -1.77
CA ASP A 211 7.66 6.16 -2.03
C ASP A 211 6.52 7.18 -1.92
N ASP A 212 6.75 8.29 -1.23
CA ASP A 212 5.85 9.45 -1.15
C ASP A 212 6.02 10.43 -2.34
N GLY A 213 6.92 10.11 -3.28
CA GLY A 213 7.27 10.96 -4.42
C GLY A 213 8.33 12.02 -4.13
N SER A 214 8.89 12.09 -2.91
CA SER A 214 9.96 13.03 -2.60
C SER A 214 11.28 12.62 -3.25
N ALA A 215 12.18 13.60 -3.45
CA ALA A 215 13.58 13.29 -3.75
C ALA A 215 14.23 12.58 -2.55
N THR A 216 15.20 11.70 -2.82
CA THR A 216 15.90 10.92 -1.79
C THR A 216 16.96 11.78 -1.09
N VAL A 217 16.93 11.89 0.24
CA VAL A 217 17.92 12.68 0.99
C VAL A 217 19.30 12.01 0.95
N VAL A 218 20.35 12.78 0.69
CA VAL A 218 21.75 12.29 0.67
C VAL A 218 22.70 13.16 1.47
N THR A 219 23.69 12.53 2.09
CA THR A 219 24.75 13.20 2.85
C THR A 219 26.05 13.37 2.04
N ASP A 220 26.19 12.66 0.91
CA ASP A 220 27.34 12.77 0.02
C ASP A 220 26.91 12.58 -1.44
N LEU A 221 27.06 13.64 -2.24
CA LEU A 221 26.80 13.62 -3.68
C LEU A 221 27.93 12.97 -4.48
N ASN A 222 29.10 12.75 -3.88
CA ASN A 222 30.22 12.05 -4.53
C ASN A 222 30.09 10.52 -4.42
N ALA A 223 29.22 10.02 -3.55
CA ALA A 223 28.90 8.61 -3.41
C ALA A 223 28.39 8.02 -4.74
N ASP A 224 28.44 6.69 -4.85
CA ASP A 224 27.97 5.96 -6.03
C ASP A 224 26.43 5.88 -6.07
N LEU A 225 25.79 7.02 -6.28
CA LEU A 225 24.33 7.14 -6.34
C LEU A 225 23.77 6.48 -7.61
N SER A 226 22.62 5.81 -7.50
CA SER A 226 21.88 5.31 -8.67
C SER A 226 21.27 6.45 -9.48
N THR A 227 20.77 6.17 -10.68
CA THR A 227 19.95 7.14 -11.41
C THR A 227 18.70 7.49 -10.60
N GLY A 228 18.42 8.78 -10.41
CA GLY A 228 17.27 9.22 -9.62
C GLY A 228 17.35 10.70 -9.21
N TRP A 229 16.37 11.10 -8.40
CA TRP A 229 16.24 12.43 -7.82
C TRP A 229 16.64 12.42 -6.35
N TYR A 230 17.55 13.33 -6.01
CA TYR A 230 18.13 13.43 -4.69
C TYR A 230 17.97 14.83 -4.10
N MET A 231 17.98 14.93 -2.79
CA MET A 231 17.97 16.18 -2.05
C MET A 231 19.24 16.25 -1.21
N ALA A 232 20.03 17.31 -1.41
CA ALA A 232 21.26 17.59 -0.70
C ALA A 232 21.07 18.86 0.12
N GLY A 233 21.30 18.77 1.43
CA GLY A 233 21.15 19.90 2.35
C GLY A 233 22.47 20.58 2.69
N PRO A 234 22.42 21.61 3.55
CA PRO A 234 23.60 22.21 4.15
C PRO A 234 24.52 21.15 4.78
N GLY A 235 25.79 21.13 4.37
CA GLY A 235 26.80 20.17 4.87
C GLY A 235 26.87 18.86 4.08
N THR A 236 26.02 18.64 3.07
CA THR A 236 26.18 17.49 2.16
C THR A 236 27.51 17.60 1.40
N VAL A 237 28.29 16.53 1.38
CA VAL A 237 29.59 16.49 0.68
C VAL A 237 29.38 16.57 -0.83
N GLY A 238 30.23 17.34 -1.51
CA GLY A 238 30.22 17.42 -2.98
C GLY A 238 29.13 18.32 -3.57
N THR A 239 28.48 19.17 -2.79
CA THR A 239 27.54 20.18 -3.31
C THR A 239 28.24 21.27 -4.12
N PRO A 240 27.50 21.98 -5.01
CA PRO A 240 28.06 23.13 -5.75
C PRO A 240 28.42 24.31 -4.86
N HIS A 241 27.74 24.47 -3.73
CA HIS A 241 27.94 25.55 -2.77
C HIS A 241 27.66 25.03 -1.36
N GLU A 242 28.41 25.54 -0.39
CA GLU A 242 28.22 25.20 1.03
C GLU A 242 27.00 25.94 1.62
N GLY A 243 26.25 25.27 2.49
CA GLY A 243 25.16 25.92 3.23
C GLY A 243 23.82 26.07 2.48
N TRP A 244 23.69 25.53 1.27
CA TRP A 244 22.45 25.60 0.48
C TRP A 244 21.79 24.23 0.28
N TRP A 245 20.48 24.25 0.05
CA TRP A 245 19.68 23.11 -0.37
C TRP A 245 19.65 22.98 -1.90
N PHE A 246 19.80 21.75 -2.37
CA PHE A 246 19.72 21.41 -3.79
C PHE A 246 18.82 20.20 -4.02
N TYR A 247 18.02 20.26 -5.08
CA TYR A 247 17.62 19.04 -5.78
C TYR A 247 18.71 18.65 -6.75
N VAL A 248 19.08 17.37 -6.77
CA VAL A 248 20.10 16.84 -7.66
C VAL A 248 19.53 15.69 -8.46
N GLU A 249 19.48 15.87 -9.77
CA GLU A 249 19.22 14.79 -10.71
C GLU A 249 20.54 14.07 -11.00
N VAL A 250 20.57 12.76 -10.79
CA VAL A 250 21.71 11.91 -11.11
C VAL A 250 21.34 11.05 -12.31
N ILE A 251 22.12 11.15 -13.38
CA ILE A 251 22.00 10.31 -14.58
C ILE A 251 23.23 9.43 -14.63
N ARG A 252 23.09 8.17 -14.19
CA ARG A 252 24.20 7.23 -14.07
C ARG A 252 24.24 6.29 -15.27
N ARG A 253 25.45 6.12 -15.82
CA ARG A 253 25.78 5.03 -16.76
C ARG A 253 26.33 3.82 -15.99
N ASP A 254 27.35 4.05 -15.15
CA ASP A 254 27.99 3.04 -14.31
C ASP A 254 28.73 3.71 -13.13
N GLU A 255 29.52 2.97 -12.35
CA GLU A 255 30.25 3.50 -11.18
C GLU A 255 31.32 4.57 -11.52
N LYS A 256 31.77 4.62 -12.78
CA LYS A 256 32.83 5.50 -13.27
C LYS A 256 32.30 6.72 -14.02
N TYR A 257 31.07 6.63 -14.55
CA TYR A 257 30.46 7.65 -15.40
C TYR A 257 29.04 8.03 -14.96
N CYS A 258 28.86 9.29 -14.57
CA CYS A 258 27.55 9.87 -14.29
C CYS A 258 27.54 11.39 -14.51
N VAL A 259 26.35 11.94 -14.70
CA VAL A 259 26.09 13.38 -14.76
C VAL A 259 25.24 13.76 -13.56
N GLN A 260 25.52 14.92 -12.97
CA GLN A 260 24.69 15.51 -11.93
C GLN A 260 24.26 16.92 -12.32
N ASN A 261 22.94 17.16 -12.26
CA ASN A 261 22.34 18.47 -12.44
C ASN A 261 21.79 18.92 -11.08
N ALA A 262 22.32 20.02 -10.54
CA ALA A 262 21.93 20.56 -9.25
C ALA A 262 21.11 21.84 -9.42
N TYR A 263 19.92 21.84 -8.82
CA TYR A 263 18.94 22.91 -8.82
C TYR A 263 18.85 23.50 -7.41
N ASN A 264 19.26 24.76 -7.25
CA ASN A 264 19.24 25.44 -5.95
C ASN A 264 17.79 25.72 -5.49
N LEU A 265 17.49 25.39 -4.23
CA LEU A 265 16.20 25.63 -3.59
C LEU A 265 16.13 26.96 -2.83
N ASP A 266 17.25 27.44 -2.32
CA ASP A 266 17.33 28.63 -1.48
C ASP A 266 17.42 29.93 -2.30
N ASN A 267 18.04 29.88 -3.48
CA ASN A 267 18.16 31.03 -4.38
C ASN A 267 17.61 30.72 -5.78
N ARG A 268 16.67 31.56 -6.23
CA ARG A 268 16.02 31.42 -7.54
C ARG A 268 17.07 31.67 -8.64
N ASN A 269 17.22 30.73 -9.57
CA ASN A 269 18.08 30.80 -10.77
C ASN A 269 19.54 30.32 -10.64
N HIS A 270 19.87 29.47 -9.67
CA HIS A 270 21.17 28.78 -9.66
C HIS A 270 21.03 27.32 -10.11
N TYR A 271 21.55 27.04 -11.31
CA TYR A 271 21.73 25.71 -11.88
C TYR A 271 23.22 25.45 -12.06
N CYS A 272 23.67 24.27 -11.62
CA CYS A 272 25.03 23.79 -11.85
C CYS A 272 24.98 22.36 -12.40
N GLN A 273 25.92 22.04 -13.28
CA GLN A 273 26.13 20.68 -13.76
C GLN A 273 27.57 20.25 -13.46
N ARG A 274 27.77 18.95 -13.20
CA ARG A 274 29.09 18.31 -13.24
C ARG A 274 28.99 16.91 -13.80
N GLN A 275 30.15 16.34 -14.14
CA GLN A 275 30.25 14.95 -14.57
C GLN A 275 31.33 14.20 -13.78
N LYS A 276 31.09 12.91 -13.55
CA LYS A 276 32.10 11.93 -13.15
C LYS A 276 32.63 11.26 -14.41
N TRP A 277 33.94 11.31 -14.62
CA TRP A 277 34.60 10.72 -15.78
C TRP A 277 35.74 9.82 -15.35
N GLY A 278 35.67 8.53 -15.68
CA GLY A 278 36.69 7.55 -15.31
C GLY A 278 36.84 7.39 -13.79
N GLY A 279 35.77 7.59 -13.03
CA GLY A 279 35.78 7.51 -11.57
C GLY A 279 36.09 8.84 -10.85
N ASN A 280 36.56 9.86 -11.57
CA ASN A 280 36.92 11.15 -10.99
C ASN A 280 35.81 12.19 -11.22
N TRP A 281 35.47 12.95 -10.19
CA TRP A 281 34.53 14.06 -10.30
C TRP A 281 35.21 15.29 -10.91
N LEU A 282 34.62 15.83 -11.97
CA LEU A 282 34.95 17.16 -12.46
C LEU A 282 34.28 18.23 -11.58
N PRO A 283 34.81 19.47 -11.56
CA PRO A 283 34.20 20.57 -10.82
C PRO A 283 32.80 20.89 -11.33
N TRP A 284 31.99 21.49 -10.46
CA TRP A 284 30.71 22.07 -10.84
C TRP A 284 30.91 23.26 -11.77
N SER A 285 30.19 23.27 -12.90
CA SER A 285 30.07 24.41 -13.81
C SER A 285 28.65 24.97 -13.77
N GLN A 286 28.51 26.28 -13.69
CA GLN A 286 27.22 26.94 -13.91
C GLN A 286 26.75 26.71 -15.34
N ASP A 287 25.42 26.79 -15.56
CA ASP A 287 24.83 26.69 -16.89
C ASP A 287 25.50 27.66 -17.88
N LEU A 288 26.07 27.12 -18.96
CA LEU A 288 26.71 27.89 -20.03
C LEU A 288 25.70 28.84 -20.70
N PHE A 289 24.41 28.50 -20.75
CA PHE A 289 23.40 29.31 -21.42
C PHE A 289 23.15 30.66 -20.72
N GLN A 290 23.23 30.70 -19.39
CA GLN A 290 23.09 31.97 -18.65
C GLN A 290 24.36 32.82 -18.73
N ALA A 291 25.53 32.18 -18.80
CA ALA A 291 26.80 32.85 -19.03
C ALA A 291 26.83 33.56 -20.40
N GLU A 292 26.34 32.92 -21.45
CA GLU A 292 26.21 33.52 -22.79
C GLU A 292 25.25 34.72 -22.81
N ALA A 293 24.08 34.60 -22.17
CA ALA A 293 23.11 35.70 -22.09
C ALA A 293 23.68 36.92 -21.36
N ASN A 294 24.41 36.69 -20.25
CA ASN A 294 25.08 37.74 -19.49
C ASN A 294 26.22 38.38 -20.29
N ALA A 295 27.02 37.59 -21.01
CA ALA A 295 28.08 38.07 -21.87
C ALA A 295 27.54 38.95 -23.00
N LYS A 296 26.42 38.55 -23.64
CA LYS A 296 25.75 39.34 -24.67
C LYS A 296 25.28 40.69 -24.15
N LYS A 297 24.58 40.71 -23.00
CA LYS A 297 24.14 41.96 -22.37
C LYS A 297 25.30 42.88 -22.00
N HIS A 298 26.42 42.32 -21.52
CA HIS A 298 27.61 43.10 -21.22
C HIS A 298 28.26 43.70 -22.48
N ALA A 299 28.33 42.92 -23.56
CA ALA A 299 28.83 43.41 -24.84
C ALA A 299 27.97 44.58 -25.38
N ASP A 300 26.64 44.47 -25.30
CA ASP A 300 25.72 45.55 -25.72
C ASP A 300 25.92 46.83 -24.90
N GLN A 301 26.13 46.70 -23.59
CA GLN A 301 26.43 47.83 -22.70
C GLN A 301 27.77 48.49 -23.05
N LYS A 302 28.81 47.70 -23.31
CA LYS A 302 30.13 48.22 -23.68
C LYS A 302 30.10 48.92 -25.04
N ALA A 303 29.37 48.36 -26.01
CA ALA A 303 29.16 48.99 -27.32
C ALA A 303 28.45 50.35 -27.16
N SER A 304 27.35 50.39 -26.39
CA SER A 304 26.60 51.63 -26.12
C SER A 304 27.47 52.69 -25.41
N GLN A 305 28.30 52.27 -24.46
CA GLN A 305 29.23 53.18 -23.77
C GLN A 305 30.31 53.71 -24.70
N ALA A 306 30.86 52.86 -25.58
CA ALA A 306 31.86 53.27 -26.56
C ALA A 306 31.30 54.29 -27.55
N GLU A 307 30.06 54.10 -28.02
CA GLU A 307 29.36 55.06 -28.87
C GLU A 307 29.16 56.41 -28.16
N ALA A 308 28.68 56.39 -26.91
CA ALA A 308 28.53 57.60 -26.10
C ALA A 308 29.85 58.34 -25.91
N ASN A 309 30.94 57.61 -25.60
CA ASN A 309 32.27 58.18 -25.44
C ASN A 309 32.80 58.80 -26.74
N ALA A 310 32.62 58.12 -27.88
CA ALA A 310 33.04 58.61 -29.19
C ALA A 310 32.28 59.89 -29.56
N LYS A 311 30.96 59.92 -29.33
CA LYS A 311 30.13 61.11 -29.55
C LYS A 311 30.57 62.28 -28.66
N ALA A 312 30.80 62.04 -27.38
CA ALA A 312 31.28 63.08 -26.46
C ALA A 312 32.65 63.62 -26.87
N HIS A 313 33.55 62.76 -27.35
CA HIS A 313 34.86 63.20 -27.84
C HIS A 313 34.74 64.06 -29.10
N VAL A 314 33.95 63.63 -30.09
CA VAL A 314 33.68 64.38 -31.33
C VAL A 314 33.03 65.74 -31.04
N ASP A 315 31.98 65.75 -30.22
CA ASP A 315 31.22 66.97 -29.89
C ASP A 315 32.04 67.94 -29.02
N GLY A 316 32.99 67.43 -28.22
CA GLY A 316 33.88 68.22 -27.36
C GLY A 316 35.10 68.81 -28.07
N MET A 317 35.38 68.40 -29.31
CA MET A 317 36.54 68.91 -30.06
C MET A 317 36.25 70.29 -30.69
N PRO A 318 37.23 71.22 -30.73
CA PRO A 318 37.07 72.55 -31.31
C PRO A 318 37.21 72.53 -32.84
N TRP A 319 36.41 71.71 -33.53
CA TRP A 319 36.46 71.63 -34.98
C TRP A 319 35.64 72.74 -35.64
N GLN A 320 35.98 73.04 -36.89
CA GLN A 320 35.23 73.98 -37.70
C GLN A 320 33.78 73.51 -37.90
N ARG A 321 32.82 74.13 -37.20
CA ARG A 321 31.39 73.78 -37.26
C ARG A 321 30.64 74.41 -38.43
N HIS A 322 31.20 75.48 -38.98
CA HIS A 322 30.62 76.16 -40.14
C HIS A 322 31.32 75.69 -41.42
N LYS A 323 30.54 75.21 -42.39
CA LYS A 323 31.04 74.78 -43.69
C LYS A 323 31.65 75.97 -44.45
N VAL A 324 32.97 75.94 -44.69
CA VAL A 324 33.74 77.02 -45.36
C VAL A 324 33.91 76.80 -46.86
N THR A 325 33.75 75.57 -47.33
CA THR A 325 33.83 75.12 -48.74
C THR A 325 32.72 74.09 -49.00
N ALA A 326 32.45 73.75 -50.25
CA ALA A 326 31.65 72.59 -50.62
C ALA A 326 32.38 71.27 -50.24
N ASP A 327 31.65 70.15 -50.24
CA ASP A 327 32.19 68.84 -49.82
C ASP A 327 33.24 68.28 -50.81
N ASP A 328 33.24 68.79 -52.05
CA ASP A 328 34.23 68.52 -53.09
C ASP A 328 35.47 69.43 -53.00
N GLY A 329 35.54 70.30 -52.00
CA GLY A 329 36.61 71.29 -51.81
C GLY A 329 36.46 72.56 -52.66
N ALA A 330 35.41 72.68 -53.48
CA ALA A 330 35.15 73.89 -54.25
C ALA A 330 34.56 75.01 -53.38
N ALA A 331 34.57 76.24 -53.90
CA ALA A 331 33.82 77.33 -53.28
C ALA A 331 32.30 77.05 -53.31
N ILE A 332 31.59 77.42 -52.24
CA ILE A 332 30.15 77.20 -52.06
C ILE A 332 29.36 78.06 -53.06
N ASP A 333 28.45 77.46 -53.83
CA ASP A 333 27.62 78.21 -54.78
C ASP A 333 26.54 79.04 -54.06
N ILE A 334 26.56 80.34 -54.30
CA ILE A 334 25.63 81.35 -53.77
C ILE A 334 24.94 82.13 -54.91
N SER A 335 24.86 81.56 -56.10
CA SER A 335 24.22 82.19 -57.25
C SER A 335 22.81 82.69 -56.93
N GLY A 336 22.49 83.92 -57.34
CA GLY A 336 21.21 84.58 -57.08
C GLY A 336 21.02 85.11 -55.65
N ARG A 337 22.00 84.93 -54.75
CA ARG A 337 21.92 85.44 -53.37
C ARG A 337 22.42 86.86 -53.26
N ASP A 338 21.91 87.56 -52.25
CA ASP A 338 22.38 88.89 -51.85
C ASP A 338 23.62 88.78 -50.95
N LEU A 339 24.73 89.41 -51.37
CA LEU A 339 25.98 89.43 -50.63
C LEU A 339 25.84 90.10 -49.25
N ASN A 340 24.88 91.00 -49.03
CA ASN A 340 24.63 91.54 -47.70
C ASN A 340 24.20 90.46 -46.69
N THR A 341 23.69 89.32 -47.17
CA THR A 341 23.27 88.20 -46.31
C THR A 341 24.36 87.15 -46.09
N ILE A 342 25.49 87.23 -46.81
CA ILE A 342 26.57 86.24 -46.76
C ILE A 342 27.66 86.72 -45.78
N VAL A 343 27.38 86.57 -44.50
CA VAL A 343 28.19 87.18 -43.42
C VAL A 343 29.11 86.20 -42.69
N LYS A 344 29.03 84.89 -42.97
CA LYS A 344 29.86 83.87 -42.30
C LYS A 344 31.14 83.60 -43.07
N THR A 345 32.23 83.37 -42.36
CA THR A 345 33.55 83.06 -42.95
C THR A 345 33.46 81.88 -43.92
N GLY A 346 33.97 82.03 -45.13
CA GLY A 346 33.96 80.97 -46.12
C GLY A 346 34.38 81.43 -47.52
N PHE A 347 34.52 80.46 -48.41
CA PHE A 347 34.81 80.65 -49.82
C PHE A 347 33.57 80.32 -50.63
N TYR A 348 33.10 81.29 -51.39
CA TYR A 348 31.87 81.21 -52.16
C TYR A 348 32.11 81.54 -53.63
N LYS A 349 31.18 81.16 -54.49
CA LYS A 349 31.16 81.48 -55.92
C LYS A 349 29.72 81.67 -56.38
N GLY A 350 29.49 82.39 -57.46
CA GLY A 350 28.17 82.39 -58.07
C GLY A 350 27.93 83.53 -59.04
N ALA A 351 26.83 83.42 -59.78
CA ALA A 351 26.32 84.45 -60.68
C ALA A 351 25.17 85.25 -60.05
N LYS A 352 24.84 86.41 -60.63
CA LYS A 352 23.64 87.21 -60.26
C LYS A 352 23.61 87.56 -58.77
N LEU A 353 24.76 87.95 -58.23
CA LEU A 353 24.93 88.26 -56.81
C LEU A 353 24.35 89.66 -56.50
N GLY A 354 23.38 89.72 -55.58
CA GLY A 354 22.81 90.98 -55.10
C GLY A 354 23.84 91.79 -54.30
N ASN A 355 23.81 93.12 -54.41
CA ASN A 355 24.78 94.03 -53.78
C ASN A 355 26.26 93.72 -54.11
N ALA A 356 26.51 93.08 -55.24
CA ALA A 356 27.85 92.92 -55.79
C ALA A 356 28.39 94.25 -56.37
N PRO A 357 29.72 94.40 -56.52
CA PRO A 357 30.31 95.48 -57.31
C PRO A 357 29.69 95.53 -58.70
N SER A 358 29.59 96.73 -59.29
CA SER A 358 28.86 97.00 -60.53
C SER A 358 28.98 95.87 -61.57
N PRO A 359 27.87 95.44 -62.24
CA PRO A 359 27.88 94.36 -63.23
C PRO A 359 28.89 94.54 -64.37
N LEU A 360 29.35 95.77 -64.61
CA LEU A 360 30.39 96.09 -65.59
C LEU A 360 31.79 95.54 -65.21
N LEU A 361 31.98 95.07 -63.98
CA LEU A 361 33.27 94.66 -63.41
C LEU A 361 33.37 93.15 -63.16
N LEU A 362 32.26 92.42 -63.28
CA LEU A 362 32.19 90.95 -63.22
C LEU A 362 31.62 90.47 -64.56
N ARG A 363 32.48 89.91 -65.43
CA ARG A 363 32.05 89.34 -66.72
C ARG A 363 30.95 88.29 -66.46
N ASP A 364 29.77 88.51 -67.03
CA ASP A 364 28.55 87.70 -66.86
C ASP A 364 27.98 87.64 -65.42
N GLY A 365 28.38 88.60 -64.57
CA GLY A 365 27.90 88.70 -63.19
C GLY A 365 28.36 87.58 -62.27
N TRP A 366 29.40 86.82 -62.67
CA TRP A 366 29.96 85.70 -61.92
C TRP A 366 31.26 86.09 -61.21
N GLY A 367 31.42 85.65 -59.96
CA GLY A 367 32.65 85.92 -59.19
C GLY A 367 32.86 84.94 -58.04
N TYR A 368 34.12 84.91 -57.56
CA TYR A 368 34.46 84.27 -56.28
C TYR A 368 34.31 85.28 -55.16
N VAL A 369 33.81 84.84 -54.02
CA VAL A 369 33.62 85.67 -52.84
C VAL A 369 34.34 85.03 -51.65
N GLU A 370 35.27 85.76 -51.07
CA GLU A 370 35.90 85.40 -49.79
C GLU A 370 35.24 86.24 -48.71
N VAL A 371 34.74 85.59 -47.67
CA VAL A 371 34.19 86.25 -46.49
C VAL A 371 35.06 85.92 -45.29
N ILE A 372 35.47 86.94 -44.56
CA ILE A 372 36.27 86.83 -43.33
C ILE A 372 35.49 87.56 -42.24
N ALA A 373 34.81 86.80 -41.38
CA ALA A 373 34.09 87.33 -40.24
C ALA A 373 34.98 87.36 -38.99
N HIS A 374 35.13 88.52 -38.38
CA HIS A 374 35.68 88.63 -37.03
C HIS A 374 34.61 88.28 -35.99
N ASN A 375 33.39 88.79 -36.20
CA ASN A 375 32.17 88.47 -35.45
C ASN A 375 30.94 88.83 -36.35
N PRO A 376 29.69 88.66 -35.88
CA PRO A 376 28.49 88.96 -36.70
C PRO A 376 28.36 90.39 -37.21
N GLU A 377 29.03 91.34 -36.57
CA GLU A 377 28.96 92.78 -36.89
C GLU A 377 30.13 93.23 -37.77
N TRP A 378 31.27 92.55 -37.69
CA TRP A 378 32.51 92.92 -38.37
C TRP A 378 32.89 91.86 -39.40
N VAL A 379 32.49 92.09 -40.65
CA VAL A 379 32.69 91.14 -41.76
C VAL A 379 33.40 91.82 -42.92
N LEU A 380 34.52 91.25 -43.36
CA LEU A 380 35.19 91.64 -44.59
C LEU A 380 34.73 90.71 -45.71
N GLN A 381 34.27 91.29 -46.82
CA GLN A 381 33.95 90.55 -48.03
C GLN A 381 34.86 91.01 -49.17
N LYS A 382 35.46 90.06 -49.88
CA LYS A 382 36.22 90.31 -51.10
C LYS A 382 35.59 89.57 -52.26
N VAL A 383 35.34 90.27 -53.36
CA VAL A 383 34.80 89.69 -54.60
C VAL A 383 35.88 89.74 -55.66
N TYR A 384 36.24 88.58 -56.21
CA TYR A 384 37.27 88.41 -57.23
C TYR A 384 36.62 88.21 -58.61
N GLY A 385 36.93 89.11 -59.53
CA GLY A 385 36.59 88.99 -60.95
C GLY A 385 37.76 88.39 -61.71
N LEU A 386 37.80 87.06 -61.84
CA LEU A 386 38.97 86.37 -62.43
C LEU A 386 39.31 86.82 -63.85
N TYR A 387 38.31 87.12 -64.68
CA TYR A 387 38.53 87.57 -66.05
C TYR A 387 39.04 89.01 -66.16
N ALA A 388 38.81 89.82 -65.12
CA ALA A 388 39.24 91.22 -65.08
C ALA A 388 40.57 91.41 -64.33
N ASN A 389 41.09 90.35 -63.69
CA ASN A 389 42.27 90.39 -62.82
C ASN A 389 42.18 91.50 -61.73
N GLN A 390 40.99 91.65 -61.15
CA GLN A 390 40.68 92.66 -60.15
C GLN A 390 39.92 92.05 -58.98
N PHE A 391 40.05 92.65 -57.80
CA PHE A 391 39.21 92.34 -56.66
C PHE A 391 38.64 93.61 -56.05
N TYR A 392 37.45 93.46 -55.47
CA TYR A 392 36.77 94.50 -54.72
C TYR A 392 36.64 94.04 -53.28
N MET A 393 36.82 94.95 -52.34
CA MET A 393 36.63 94.65 -50.92
C MET A 393 35.64 95.64 -50.32
N ARG A 394 34.79 95.13 -49.43
CA ARG A 394 33.93 95.94 -48.59
C ARG A 394 33.88 95.36 -47.19
N ARG A 395 33.53 96.19 -46.22
CA ARG A 395 33.26 95.77 -44.85
C ARG A 395 31.79 96.00 -44.53
N LEU A 396 31.19 95.05 -43.83
CA LEU A 396 30.01 95.30 -43.02
C LEU A 396 30.50 96.01 -41.75
N THR A 397 29.95 97.18 -41.47
CA THR A 397 30.16 97.98 -40.26
C THR A 397 28.83 98.22 -39.57
#